data_AF-A0A3B0JYQ8-F1
#
_entry.id   AF-A0A3B0JYQ8-F1
#
_cell.length_a   1.000
_cell.length_b   1.000
_cell.length_c   1.000
_cell.angle_alpha   90.00
_cell.angle_beta   90.00
_cell.angle_gamma   90.00
#
_symmetry.space_group_name_H-M   'P 1'
#
loop_
_entity.id
_entity.type
_entity.pdbx_description
1 polymer ?
#
loop_
_entity_poly.entity_id
_entity_poly.type
_entity_poly.pdbx_seq_one_letter_code
_entity_poly.pdbx_strand_id
1 'polypeptide(L)'
;MKIAIEGCAHGELDRIYDTIACIEKESNTKIDLLLCCGDFQSTRNLEDLQTMAVPKKYLDICTFYKYYSGECVAPVLTIFIGGNHEASNYLQELPYGGWVAPNIYYLGYAGVVNVNGVRIAGISGIFKGHDFLRGHHEFPPYTESTCRSVYHVRQLEVFRLKQLSGKIDIFLSHDWPTGIYEYGNKAQLLRKKPYFAADMESGQLGSRPLEELLKVVQPSYWFAAHLHCKFAALVPHCSSKVPSKGGDGASSSSSSSESEDEAEGSTRASRLPPKPVAVTKFLALDKCLPRRAFLQVLDIPSESTEGARPTFEYDAEWLAILQSTNHLISVKENYYYLPGKKAGAITERFDFTPTDEELSALSAKFQSLTIPENFQRTVPAFDPQQQRNYKHQAVGQPKAQLNPQSNEFCAVLGVDDPLCLALLANGKDLPEVAVADVAKKPEETIELEAEEPIGESACSPPPTEPTELVAPIKRKLNLSLPAPTVTAVKDDNVIELPEEDEQEVAHAETTVEEAIPQPAPGSPPSIKKLKRRNQNIYQAADDE
;
A
#
# COMPACT_ATOMS: atom_id res chain seq x y z
N MET A 1 11.76 20.91 -9.45
CA MET A 1 10.85 20.95 -8.29
C MET A 1 11.63 20.69 -7.01
N LYS A 2 11.37 21.46 -5.95
CA LYS A 2 11.85 21.15 -4.60
C LYS A 2 10.84 20.28 -3.88
N ILE A 3 11.24 19.05 -3.59
CA ILE A 3 10.37 18.04 -2.97
C ILE A 3 10.92 17.69 -1.60
N ALA A 4 10.10 17.88 -0.56
CA ALA A 4 10.38 17.39 0.79
C ALA A 4 9.97 15.93 0.88
N ILE A 5 10.88 15.09 1.37
CA ILE A 5 10.64 13.67 1.64
C ILE A 5 10.60 13.48 3.15
N GLU A 6 9.53 12.85 3.64
CA GLU A 6 9.31 12.52 5.04
C GLU A 6 9.30 11.02 5.26
N GLY A 7 9.93 10.58 6.36
CA GLY A 7 9.92 9.20 6.83
C GLY A 7 8.58 8.78 7.44
N CYS A 8 8.56 8.52 8.75
CA CYS A 8 7.32 8.18 9.48
C CYS A 8 6.76 9.43 10.19
N ALA A 9 5.53 9.84 9.87
CA ALA A 9 4.95 11.07 10.41
C ALA A 9 4.37 10.92 11.83
N HIS A 10 3.75 9.77 12.15
CA HIS A 10 3.02 9.49 13.39
C HIS A 10 2.07 10.61 13.84
N GLY A 11 1.38 11.24 12.89
CA GLY A 11 0.42 12.32 13.16
C GLY A 11 1.03 13.67 13.57
N GLU A 12 2.36 13.83 13.54
CA GLU A 12 3.08 15.07 13.90
C GLU A 12 3.10 16.11 12.77
N LEU A 13 1.96 16.30 12.09
CA LEU A 13 1.85 17.16 10.90
C LEU A 13 2.23 18.61 11.17
N ASP A 14 1.80 19.16 12.31
CA ASP A 14 2.15 20.53 12.71
C ASP A 14 3.68 20.71 12.74
N ARG A 15 4.43 19.74 13.29
CA ARG A 15 5.91 19.79 13.32
C ARG A 15 6.54 19.65 11.94
N ILE A 16 5.99 18.79 11.09
CA ILE A 16 6.48 18.60 9.72
C ILE A 16 6.33 19.90 8.94
N TYR A 17 5.14 20.51 8.98
CA TYR A 17 4.89 21.77 8.28
C TYR A 17 5.66 22.96 8.87
N ASP A 18 5.82 23.04 10.19
CA ASP A 18 6.69 24.05 10.83
C ASP A 18 8.15 23.91 10.37
N THR A 19 8.64 22.67 10.26
CA THR A 19 9.99 22.38 9.77
C THR A 19 10.15 22.81 8.31
N ILE A 20 9.17 22.50 7.46
CA ILE A 20 9.13 22.94 6.05
C ILE A 20 9.17 24.47 5.99
N ALA A 21 8.32 25.17 6.75
CA ALA A 21 8.29 26.62 6.78
C ALA A 21 9.63 27.24 7.23
N CYS A 22 10.31 26.62 8.20
CA CYS A 22 11.65 27.02 8.63
C CYS A 22 12.68 26.86 7.50
N ILE A 23 12.66 25.73 6.80
CA ILE A 23 13.56 25.46 5.66
C ILE A 23 13.30 26.46 4.52
N GLU A 24 12.05 26.75 4.19
CA GLU A 24 11.70 27.73 3.15
C GLU A 24 12.23 29.12 3.49
N LYS A 25 12.09 29.53 4.75
CA LYS A 25 12.58 30.82 5.25
C LYS A 25 14.10 30.92 5.22
N GLU A 26 14.81 29.87 5.63
CA GLU A 26 16.27 29.85 5.68
C GLU A 26 16.91 29.73 4.29
N SER A 27 16.32 28.91 3.42
CA SER A 27 16.83 28.66 2.06
C SER A 27 16.33 29.65 1.02
N ASN A 28 15.38 30.53 1.39
CA ASN A 28 14.68 31.45 0.50
C ASN A 28 14.15 30.75 -0.76
N THR A 29 13.64 29.53 -0.59
CA THR A 29 13.15 28.67 -1.68
C THR A 29 11.84 28.02 -1.24
N LYS A 30 10.83 28.02 -2.10
CA LYS A 30 9.56 27.36 -1.83
C LYS A 30 9.68 25.85 -2.02
N ILE A 31 9.04 25.07 -1.14
CA ILE A 31 8.88 23.63 -1.29
C ILE A 31 7.56 23.40 -2.02
N ASP A 32 7.63 22.67 -3.13
CA ASP A 32 6.49 22.49 -4.05
C ASP A 32 5.62 21.30 -3.67
N LEU A 33 6.22 20.26 -3.06
CA LEU A 33 5.59 18.98 -2.77
C LEU A 33 6.20 18.35 -1.51
N LEU A 34 5.35 17.74 -0.68
CA LEU A 34 5.73 16.87 0.42
C LEU A 34 5.30 15.42 0.12
N LEU A 35 6.24 14.49 0.20
CA LEU A 35 5.99 13.05 0.08
C LEU A 35 6.23 12.35 1.42
N CYS A 36 5.21 11.73 2.00
CA CYS A 36 5.32 10.99 3.26
C CYS A 36 5.32 9.47 2.99
N CYS A 37 6.33 8.77 3.51
CA CYS A 37 6.55 7.35 3.26
C CYS A 37 5.74 6.42 4.20
N GLY A 38 4.73 6.94 4.92
CA GLY A 38 3.81 6.15 5.74
C GLY A 38 3.85 6.45 7.22
N ASP A 39 3.10 5.64 7.98
CA ASP A 39 2.69 5.95 9.36
C ASP A 39 2.18 7.40 9.43
N PHE A 40 1.31 7.79 8.50
CA PHE A 40 0.81 9.15 8.38
C PHE A 40 -0.16 9.48 9.52
N GLN A 41 -0.96 8.49 9.93
CA GLN A 41 -1.95 8.57 11.00
C GLN A 41 -3.05 9.59 10.71
N SER A 42 -3.79 9.37 9.61
CA SER A 42 -4.94 10.18 9.18
C SER A 42 -6.20 10.00 10.05
N THR A 43 -6.07 10.06 11.37
CA THR A 43 -7.16 9.81 12.31
C THR A 43 -8.13 10.99 12.40
N ARG A 44 -9.39 10.82 11.96
CA ARG A 44 -10.40 11.91 11.94
C ARG A 44 -11.03 12.13 13.31
N ASN A 45 -11.29 11.04 14.05
CA ASN A 45 -11.97 11.03 15.34
C ASN A 45 -11.53 9.85 16.24
N LEU A 46 -12.18 9.70 17.40
CA LEU A 46 -11.84 8.67 18.38
C LEU A 46 -12.21 7.24 17.96
N GLU A 47 -13.19 7.08 17.07
CA GLU A 47 -13.56 5.75 16.55
C GLU A 47 -12.47 5.26 15.60
N ASP A 48 -12.04 6.11 14.66
CA ASP A 48 -10.90 5.82 13.78
C ASP A 48 -9.65 5.45 14.60
N LEU A 49 -9.40 6.14 15.71
CA LEU A 49 -8.26 5.85 16.60
C LEU A 49 -8.28 4.42 17.14
N GLN A 50 -9.46 3.82 17.32
CA GLN A 50 -9.60 2.42 17.77
C GLN A 50 -9.26 1.40 16.68
N THR A 51 -9.11 1.82 15.42
CA THR A 51 -8.74 0.94 14.30
C THR A 51 -7.24 0.85 14.08
N MET A 52 -6.46 1.68 14.78
CA MET A 52 -5.01 1.70 14.68
C MET A 52 -4.40 0.54 15.45
N ALA A 53 -3.48 -0.19 14.82
CA ALA A 53 -2.82 -1.35 15.42
C ALA A 53 -1.69 -0.98 16.39
N VAL A 54 -2.05 -0.25 17.44
CA VAL A 54 -1.13 0.27 18.47
C VAL A 54 -1.63 -0.13 19.85
N PRO A 55 -0.76 -0.49 20.81
CA PRO A 55 -1.19 -0.74 22.18
C PRO A 55 -1.94 0.47 22.75
N LYS A 56 -3.09 0.25 23.43
CA LYS A 56 -4.00 1.31 23.89
C LYS A 56 -3.31 2.49 24.61
N LYS A 57 -2.27 2.22 25.40
CA LYS A 57 -1.50 3.25 26.12
C LYS A 57 -0.75 4.25 25.23
N TYR A 58 -0.48 3.88 23.99
CA TYR A 58 0.22 4.71 23.00
C TYR A 58 -0.72 5.32 21.96
N LEU A 59 -2.04 5.10 22.08
CA LEU A 59 -3.01 5.76 21.21
C LEU A 59 -3.04 7.26 21.51
N ASP A 60 -2.78 8.06 20.49
CA ASP A 60 -2.88 9.50 20.53
C ASP A 60 -3.61 10.01 19.28
N ILE A 61 -4.46 11.02 19.44
CA ILE A 61 -5.26 11.58 18.33
C ILE A 61 -4.41 12.49 17.44
N CYS A 62 -3.27 12.97 17.96
CA CYS A 62 -2.33 13.85 17.29
C CYS A 62 -3.03 15.07 16.64
N THR A 63 -2.69 15.43 15.40
CA THR A 63 -3.08 16.73 14.81
C THR A 63 -3.87 16.64 13.50
N PHE A 64 -3.99 15.45 12.89
CA PHE A 64 -4.66 15.31 11.59
C PHE A 64 -6.12 15.80 11.57
N TYR A 65 -6.87 15.60 12.66
CA TYR A 65 -8.27 16.04 12.76
C TYR A 65 -8.45 17.55 12.50
N LYS A 66 -7.42 18.38 12.75
CA LYS A 66 -7.45 19.83 12.45
C LYS A 66 -7.49 20.10 10.95
N TYR A 67 -6.72 19.33 10.18
CA TYR A 67 -6.69 19.41 8.71
C TYR A 67 -7.97 18.84 8.10
N TYR A 68 -8.46 17.72 8.65
CA TYR A 68 -9.73 17.12 8.24
C TYR A 68 -10.94 18.03 8.50
N SER A 69 -10.97 18.69 9.66
CA SER A 69 -12.08 19.57 10.06
C SER A 69 -12.10 20.91 9.31
N GLY A 70 -10.94 21.34 8.77
CA GLY A 70 -10.74 22.64 8.15
C GLY A 70 -10.22 23.73 9.09
N GLU A 71 -9.84 23.39 10.33
CA GLU A 71 -9.14 24.30 11.25
C GLU A 71 -7.78 24.71 10.70
N CYS A 72 -7.09 23.76 10.05
CA CYS A 72 -5.83 23.97 9.35
C CYS A 72 -5.95 23.56 7.88
N VAL A 73 -5.12 24.15 7.02
CA VAL A 73 -4.94 23.72 5.63
C VAL A 73 -3.46 23.41 5.42
N ALA A 74 -3.16 22.29 4.76
CA ALA A 74 -1.77 21.92 4.50
C ALA A 74 -1.10 22.99 3.60
N PRO A 75 0.03 23.58 4.01
CA PRO A 75 0.66 24.71 3.31
C PRO A 75 1.36 24.30 2.00
N VAL A 76 1.52 23.00 1.77
CA VAL A 76 2.16 22.40 0.59
C VAL A 76 1.38 21.15 0.21
N LEU A 77 1.28 20.88 -1.10
CA LEU A 77 0.66 19.64 -1.59
C LEU A 77 1.36 18.46 -0.90
N THR A 78 0.59 17.64 -0.20
CA THR A 78 1.10 16.53 0.58
C THR A 78 0.55 15.24 0.02
N ILE A 79 1.42 14.36 -0.49
CA ILE A 79 1.06 13.02 -0.94
C ILE A 79 1.65 12.01 0.02
N PHE A 80 0.88 11.01 0.43
CA PHE A 80 1.36 9.96 1.32
C PHE A 80 0.87 8.58 0.90
N ILE A 81 1.65 7.57 1.31
CA ILE A 81 1.27 6.15 1.33
C ILE A 81 1.00 5.74 2.78
N GLY A 82 0.30 4.63 3.01
CA GLY A 82 0.04 4.10 4.35
C GLY A 82 1.22 3.29 4.89
N GLY A 83 1.41 3.31 6.21
CA GLY A 83 2.29 2.41 6.96
C GLY A 83 1.51 1.35 7.73
N ASN A 84 1.96 1.05 8.96
CA ASN A 84 1.31 0.12 9.89
C ASN A 84 0.61 0.80 11.07
N HIS A 85 0.86 2.10 11.30
CA HIS A 85 0.17 2.91 12.30
C HIS A 85 -0.76 3.92 11.62
N GLU A 86 -1.89 3.42 11.16
CA GLU A 86 -2.86 4.19 10.39
C GLU A 86 -4.27 4.09 10.97
N ALA A 87 -5.12 5.08 10.65
CA ALA A 87 -6.56 4.89 10.68
C ALA A 87 -6.96 4.02 9.47
N SER A 88 -6.72 2.71 9.57
CA SER A 88 -6.86 1.79 8.43
C SER A 88 -8.27 1.73 7.87
N ASN A 89 -9.29 1.99 8.68
CA ASN A 89 -10.66 2.09 8.17
C ASN A 89 -10.81 3.24 7.18
N TYR A 90 -10.27 4.42 7.50
CA TYR A 90 -10.40 5.59 6.63
C TYR A 90 -9.61 5.41 5.33
N LEU A 91 -8.39 4.86 5.41
CA LEU A 91 -7.60 4.55 4.21
C LEU A 91 -8.27 3.47 3.35
N GLN A 92 -8.98 2.52 3.96
CA GLN A 92 -9.76 1.50 3.25
C GLN A 92 -10.99 2.08 2.51
N GLU A 93 -11.50 3.26 2.89
CA GLU A 93 -12.52 3.97 2.10
C GLU A 93 -11.95 4.56 0.80
N LEU A 94 -10.62 4.60 0.64
CA LEU A 94 -9.88 5.22 -0.47
C LEU A 94 -8.85 4.26 -1.11
N PRO A 95 -9.24 3.05 -1.55
CA PRO A 95 -8.30 2.01 -2.01
C PRO A 95 -7.51 2.41 -3.26
N TYR A 96 -8.07 3.29 -4.09
CA TYR A 96 -7.45 3.83 -5.32
C TYR A 96 -6.86 5.24 -5.14
N GLY A 97 -6.80 5.71 -3.89
CA GLY A 97 -6.36 7.04 -3.54
C GLY A 97 -7.48 8.08 -3.53
N GLY A 98 -7.21 9.23 -2.91
CA GLY A 98 -8.17 10.31 -2.76
C GLY A 98 -7.72 11.36 -1.74
N TRP A 99 -8.43 12.48 -1.69
CA TRP A 99 -8.16 13.53 -0.73
C TRP A 99 -8.65 13.11 0.65
N VAL A 100 -7.75 13.13 1.64
CA VAL A 100 -8.11 12.87 3.04
C VAL A 100 -8.39 14.14 3.81
N ALA A 101 -7.90 15.27 3.30
CA ALA A 101 -8.12 16.64 3.74
C ALA A 101 -7.73 17.59 2.59
N PRO A 102 -8.10 18.89 2.63
CA PRO A 102 -7.65 19.84 1.61
C PRO A 102 -6.12 19.85 1.48
N ASN A 103 -5.63 19.65 0.26
CA ASN A 103 -4.21 19.62 -0.09
C ASN A 103 -3.40 18.44 0.51
N ILE A 104 -4.08 17.40 1.03
CA ILE A 104 -3.48 16.14 1.51
C ILE A 104 -4.12 14.96 0.78
N TYR A 105 -3.33 14.25 -0.02
CA TYR A 105 -3.77 13.16 -0.90
C TYR A 105 -3.17 11.82 -0.46
N TYR A 106 -4.03 10.84 -0.23
CA TYR A 106 -3.63 9.45 -0.04
C TYR A 106 -3.47 8.76 -1.39
N LEU A 107 -2.36 8.05 -1.62
CA LEU A 107 -2.08 7.40 -2.90
C LEU A 107 -2.88 6.10 -3.12
N GLY A 108 -3.54 5.55 -2.09
CA GLY A 108 -4.25 4.27 -2.15
C GLY A 108 -3.40 3.09 -1.70
N TYR A 109 -3.93 1.88 -1.83
CA TYR A 109 -3.17 0.65 -1.53
C TYR A 109 -1.91 0.55 -2.40
N ALA A 110 -2.04 0.93 -3.66
CA ALA A 110 -0.97 1.33 -4.54
C ALA A 110 -1.51 2.36 -5.53
N GLY A 111 -0.64 3.22 -6.05
CA GLY A 111 -1.05 4.24 -7.00
C GLY A 111 0.11 4.82 -7.79
N VAL A 112 -0.20 5.42 -8.93
CA VAL A 112 0.72 6.24 -9.72
C VAL A 112 0.04 7.54 -10.10
N VAL A 113 0.74 8.65 -9.88
CA VAL A 113 0.28 10.01 -10.15
C VAL A 113 1.40 10.82 -10.79
N ASN A 114 1.04 11.91 -11.47
CA ASN A 114 1.98 12.83 -12.09
C ASN A 114 1.86 14.20 -11.43
N VAL A 115 3.00 14.78 -11.03
CA VAL A 115 3.08 16.15 -10.48
C VAL A 115 4.10 16.95 -11.29
N ASN A 116 3.67 17.96 -12.06
CA ASN A 116 4.52 18.73 -12.98
C ASN A 116 5.49 17.86 -13.82
N GLY A 117 4.96 16.77 -14.39
CA GLY A 117 5.73 15.81 -15.20
C GLY A 117 6.62 14.84 -14.41
N VAL A 118 6.67 14.92 -13.07
CA VAL A 118 7.34 13.92 -12.23
C VAL A 118 6.38 12.77 -11.97
N ARG A 119 6.73 11.57 -12.42
CA ARG A 119 5.92 10.36 -12.26
C ARG A 119 6.22 9.64 -10.95
N ILE A 120 5.24 9.58 -10.08
CA ILE A 120 5.36 9.11 -8.70
C ILE A 120 4.51 7.85 -8.53
N ALA A 121 5.16 6.72 -8.30
CA ALA A 121 4.51 5.46 -7.94
C ALA A 121 4.65 5.21 -6.43
N GLY A 122 3.75 4.43 -5.85
CA GLY A 122 3.90 4.00 -4.47
C GLY A 122 3.00 2.85 -4.08
N ILE A 123 3.38 2.21 -2.98
CA ILE A 123 2.66 1.08 -2.38
C ILE A 123 2.59 1.25 -0.87
N SER A 124 1.38 1.11 -0.34
CA SER A 124 1.09 1.25 1.08
C SER A 124 1.32 -0.07 1.82
N GLY A 125 1.66 0.04 3.11
CA GLY A 125 1.66 -1.07 4.05
C GLY A 125 3.01 -1.76 4.25
N ILE A 126 2.96 -2.85 5.01
CA ILE A 126 4.13 -3.69 5.34
C ILE A 126 3.96 -5.12 4.86
N PHE A 127 5.04 -5.83 4.62
CA PHE A 127 4.98 -7.20 4.09
C PHE A 127 4.83 -8.24 5.20
N LYS A 128 3.80 -9.09 5.07
CA LYS A 128 3.67 -10.36 5.80
C LYS A 128 3.31 -11.50 4.84
N GLY A 129 4.21 -12.47 4.72
CA GLY A 129 4.06 -13.56 3.75
C GLY A 129 2.79 -14.41 3.89
N HIS A 130 2.20 -14.50 5.09
CA HIS A 130 0.98 -15.27 5.31
C HIS A 130 -0.30 -14.57 4.83
N ASP A 131 -0.27 -13.24 4.66
CA ASP A 131 -1.40 -12.48 4.11
C ASP A 131 -1.22 -12.11 2.64
N PHE A 132 0.01 -12.14 2.14
CA PHE A 132 0.36 -11.71 0.78
C PHE A 132 -0.49 -12.35 -0.34
N LEU A 133 -0.82 -13.63 -0.20
CA LEU A 133 -1.62 -14.37 -1.20
C LEU A 133 -3.14 -14.30 -0.96
N ARG A 134 -3.59 -13.58 0.06
CA ARG A 134 -5.01 -13.42 0.40
C ARG A 134 -5.61 -12.20 -0.27
N GLY A 135 -6.94 -12.16 -0.37
CA GLY A 135 -7.67 -10.95 -0.72
C GLY A 135 -7.75 -9.95 0.43
N HIS A 136 -8.18 -8.73 0.12
CA HIS A 136 -8.61 -7.75 1.12
C HIS A 136 -10.02 -8.11 1.58
N HIS A 137 -10.12 -8.78 2.72
CA HIS A 137 -11.37 -9.32 3.28
C HIS A 137 -11.78 -8.57 4.56
N GLU A 138 -10.87 -7.76 5.09
CA GLU A 138 -11.05 -7.01 6.32
C GLU A 138 -12.05 -5.87 6.12
N PHE A 139 -12.84 -5.56 7.15
CA PHE A 139 -13.64 -4.35 7.26
C PHE A 139 -13.95 -4.11 8.74
N PRO A 140 -14.22 -2.87 9.17
CA PRO A 140 -14.55 -2.60 10.56
C PRO A 140 -15.98 -3.09 10.93
N PRO A 141 -16.22 -3.45 12.20
CA PRO A 141 -15.24 -3.49 13.29
C PRO A 141 -14.25 -4.65 13.13
N TYR A 142 -12.96 -4.34 13.27
CA TYR A 142 -11.87 -5.28 13.12
C TYR A 142 -11.65 -6.10 14.39
N THR A 143 -11.28 -7.36 14.20
CA THR A 143 -10.61 -8.16 15.23
C THR A 143 -9.16 -7.69 15.43
N GLU A 144 -8.49 -8.19 16.47
CA GLU A 144 -7.06 -7.91 16.71
C GLU A 144 -6.16 -8.41 15.55
N SER A 145 -6.60 -9.44 14.83
CA SER A 145 -5.88 -9.96 13.66
C SER A 145 -6.13 -9.09 12.44
N THR A 146 -7.40 -8.78 12.13
CA THR A 146 -7.78 -8.03 10.92
C THR A 146 -7.35 -6.56 10.99
N CYS A 147 -7.26 -5.99 12.21
CA CYS A 147 -6.68 -4.68 12.44
C CYS A 147 -5.19 -4.62 12.02
N ARG A 148 -4.50 -5.76 11.98
CA ARG A 148 -3.12 -5.85 11.48
C ARG A 148 -3.07 -6.22 10.00
N SER A 149 -3.87 -7.20 9.58
CA SER A 149 -3.81 -7.69 8.21
C SER A 149 -4.33 -6.70 7.16
N VAL A 150 -5.17 -5.73 7.56
CA VAL A 150 -5.71 -4.67 6.68
C VAL A 150 -4.62 -3.83 6.00
N TYR A 151 -3.49 -3.56 6.68
CA TYR A 151 -2.38 -2.79 6.12
C TYR A 151 -1.24 -3.67 5.59
N HIS A 152 -1.40 -5.00 5.55
CA HIS A 152 -0.37 -5.84 4.94
C HIS A 152 -0.44 -5.76 3.41
N VAL A 153 0.72 -5.71 2.75
CA VAL A 153 0.81 -5.72 1.27
C VAL A 153 0.23 -7.01 0.70
N ARG A 154 -0.59 -6.92 -0.36
CA ARG A 154 -1.08 -8.07 -1.12
C ARG A 154 -0.38 -8.22 -2.47
N GLN A 155 -0.48 -9.41 -3.05
CA GLN A 155 0.13 -9.72 -4.34
C GLN A 155 -0.48 -8.93 -5.51
N LEU A 156 -1.73 -8.47 -5.40
CA LEU A 156 -2.42 -7.78 -6.49
C LEU A 156 -1.79 -6.44 -6.81
N GLU A 157 -1.50 -5.63 -5.80
CA GLU A 157 -0.88 -4.32 -5.93
C GLU A 157 0.53 -4.47 -6.52
N VAL A 158 1.30 -5.44 -6.02
CA VAL A 158 2.62 -5.77 -6.55
C VAL A 158 2.54 -6.23 -8.00
N PHE A 159 1.55 -7.07 -8.34
CA PHE A 159 1.34 -7.53 -9.71
C PHE A 159 1.02 -6.37 -10.65
N ARG A 160 0.12 -5.46 -10.25
CA ARG A 160 -0.26 -4.27 -11.01
C ARG A 160 0.93 -3.34 -11.24
N LEU A 161 1.71 -3.06 -10.20
CA LEU A 161 2.89 -2.20 -10.29
C LEU A 161 4.00 -2.80 -11.18
N LYS A 162 4.09 -4.13 -11.30
CA LYS A 162 5.00 -4.80 -12.26
C LYS A 162 4.60 -4.63 -13.72
N GLN A 163 3.37 -4.20 -14.01
CA GLN A 163 2.89 -3.95 -15.38
C GLN A 163 3.24 -2.54 -15.87
N LEU A 164 3.76 -1.68 -14.99
CA LEU A 164 4.18 -0.35 -15.38
C LEU A 164 5.32 -0.45 -16.39
N SER A 165 5.17 0.28 -17.48
CA SER A 165 6.19 0.54 -18.47
C SER A 165 6.67 1.99 -18.39
N GLY A 166 7.67 2.34 -19.20
CA GLY A 166 8.25 3.67 -19.16
C GLY A 166 9.09 3.95 -17.92
N LYS A 167 9.41 5.23 -17.72
CA LYS A 167 10.28 5.68 -16.63
C LYS A 167 9.43 6.06 -15.42
N ILE A 168 9.79 5.56 -14.25
CA ILE A 168 9.28 6.06 -12.96
C ILE A 168 10.37 6.95 -12.32
N ASP A 169 10.00 8.16 -11.92
CA ASP A 169 10.94 9.08 -11.29
C ASP A 169 11.08 8.78 -9.81
N ILE A 170 9.96 8.60 -9.11
CA ILE A 170 9.92 8.38 -7.68
C ILE A 170 9.08 7.14 -7.38
N PHE A 171 9.59 6.27 -6.52
CA PHE A 171 8.83 5.17 -5.94
C PHE A 171 8.79 5.29 -4.42
N LEU A 172 7.61 5.20 -3.82
CA LEU A 172 7.38 5.26 -2.38
C LEU A 172 7.02 3.88 -1.83
N SER A 173 7.63 3.51 -0.71
CA SER A 173 7.20 2.35 0.09
C SER A 173 7.38 2.62 1.57
N HIS A 174 6.58 2.02 2.44
CA HIS A 174 6.84 2.15 3.88
C HIS A 174 8.02 1.27 4.31
N ASP A 175 7.90 -0.04 4.04
CA ASP A 175 8.97 -1.01 4.22
C ASP A 175 10.13 -0.79 3.26
N TRP A 176 11.31 -1.32 3.61
CA TRP A 176 12.47 -1.32 2.74
C TRP A 176 12.43 -2.53 1.78
N PRO A 177 12.96 -2.42 0.56
CA PRO A 177 13.26 -3.58 -0.26
C PRO A 177 14.27 -4.49 0.46
N THR A 178 14.01 -5.80 0.49
CA THR A 178 14.97 -6.78 1.03
C THR A 178 16.32 -6.66 0.28
N GLY A 179 17.42 -6.76 1.03
CA GLY A 179 18.78 -6.68 0.47
C GLY A 179 19.29 -5.27 0.17
N ILE A 180 18.48 -4.22 0.31
CA ILE A 180 18.90 -2.83 0.00
C ILE A 180 20.13 -2.38 0.80
N TYR A 181 20.32 -2.94 1.99
CA TYR A 181 21.46 -2.67 2.86
C TYR A 181 22.81 -3.07 2.26
N GLU A 182 22.85 -3.95 1.25
CA GLU A 182 24.08 -4.33 0.53
C GLU A 182 24.58 -3.24 -0.42
N TYR A 183 23.73 -2.25 -0.75
CA TYR A 183 24.03 -1.18 -1.70
C TYR A 183 24.41 0.16 -1.03
N GLY A 184 24.59 0.15 0.29
CA GLY A 184 24.95 1.32 1.10
C GLY A 184 25.94 0.98 2.20
N ASN A 185 26.07 1.86 3.21
CA ASN A 185 27.02 1.64 4.31
C ASN A 185 26.46 0.67 5.36
N LYS A 186 26.48 -0.63 5.05
CA LYS A 186 26.01 -1.72 5.94
C LYS A 186 26.69 -1.71 7.30
N ALA A 187 27.99 -1.44 7.35
CA ALA A 187 28.75 -1.40 8.60
C ALA A 187 28.27 -0.27 9.53
N GLN A 188 28.00 0.92 8.99
CA GLN A 188 27.45 2.03 9.77
C GLN A 188 26.02 1.74 10.25
N LEU A 189 25.20 1.10 9.40
CA LEU A 189 23.84 0.70 9.76
C LEU A 189 23.85 -0.29 10.93
N LEU A 190 24.65 -1.35 10.86
CA LEU A 190 24.78 -2.34 11.94
C LEU A 190 25.40 -1.76 13.21
N ARG A 191 26.28 -0.77 13.11
CA ARG A 191 26.77 -0.06 14.30
C ARG A 191 25.65 0.71 15.02
N LYS A 192 24.71 1.31 14.27
CA LYS A 192 23.56 2.02 14.83
C LYS A 192 22.46 1.07 15.30
N LYS A 193 22.22 -0.02 14.58
CA LYS A 193 21.17 -1.01 14.84
C LYS A 193 21.72 -2.44 14.75
N PRO A 194 22.44 -2.92 15.79
CA PRO A 194 23.09 -4.23 15.77
C PRO A 194 22.13 -5.41 15.61
N TYR A 195 20.89 -5.26 16.09
CA TYR A 195 19.85 -6.28 16.00
C TYR A 195 19.41 -6.60 14.57
N PHE A 196 19.70 -5.74 13.58
CA PHE A 196 19.44 -6.05 12.19
C PHE A 196 20.34 -7.15 11.62
N ALA A 197 21.47 -7.49 12.27
CA ALA A 197 22.38 -8.50 11.77
C ALA A 197 21.70 -9.85 11.48
N ALA A 198 20.89 -10.34 12.43
CA ALA A 198 20.19 -11.63 12.28
C ALA A 198 19.13 -11.59 11.16
N ASP A 199 18.42 -10.48 11.01
CA ASP A 199 17.41 -10.31 9.96
C ASP A 199 18.04 -10.15 8.57
N MET A 200 19.21 -9.51 8.50
CA MET A 200 19.99 -9.39 7.27
C MET A 200 20.54 -10.75 6.83
N GLU A 201 21.08 -11.54 7.76
CA GLU A 201 21.60 -12.89 7.50
C GLU A 201 20.51 -13.86 7.06
N SER A 202 19.31 -13.77 7.64
CA SER A 202 18.18 -14.61 7.28
C SER A 202 17.36 -14.10 6.09
N GLY A 203 17.71 -12.94 5.52
CA GLY A 203 16.98 -12.30 4.43
C GLY A 203 15.53 -11.93 4.78
N GLN A 204 15.31 -11.55 6.06
CA GLN A 204 14.02 -11.15 6.61
C GLN A 204 13.91 -9.63 6.84
N LEU A 205 15.03 -8.90 6.76
CA LEU A 205 14.99 -7.44 6.84
C LEU A 205 14.40 -6.86 5.55
N GLY A 206 13.27 -6.19 5.68
CA GLY A 206 12.53 -5.59 4.57
C GLY A 206 11.55 -6.54 3.88
N SER A 207 11.09 -6.13 2.71
CA SER A 207 10.04 -6.76 1.93
C SER A 207 10.58 -7.34 0.62
N ARG A 208 10.36 -8.66 0.44
CA ARG A 208 10.73 -9.37 -0.78
C ARG A 208 9.93 -8.91 -2.01
N PRO A 209 8.60 -8.69 -1.93
CA PRO A 209 7.89 -8.11 -3.06
C PRO A 209 8.41 -6.74 -3.49
N LEU A 210 8.90 -5.91 -2.55
CA LEU A 210 9.53 -4.63 -2.87
C LEU A 210 10.90 -4.78 -3.53
N GLU A 211 11.69 -5.79 -3.14
CA GLU A 211 12.94 -6.14 -3.86
C GLU A 211 12.66 -6.49 -5.33
N GLU A 212 11.61 -7.28 -5.58
CA GLU A 212 11.20 -7.62 -6.95
C GLU A 212 10.74 -6.38 -7.74
N LEU A 213 9.95 -5.50 -7.11
CA LEU A 213 9.52 -4.25 -7.73
C LEU A 213 10.70 -3.32 -8.05
N LEU A 214 11.66 -3.18 -7.14
CA LEU A 214 12.87 -2.37 -7.37
C LEU A 214 13.65 -2.84 -8.60
N LYS A 215 13.74 -4.16 -8.82
CA LYS A 215 14.44 -4.75 -9.97
C LYS A 215 13.66 -4.60 -11.29
N VAL A 216 12.32 -4.64 -11.23
CA VAL A 216 11.45 -4.55 -12.42
C VAL A 216 11.23 -3.10 -12.84
N VAL A 217 10.83 -2.24 -11.90
CA VAL A 217 10.43 -0.85 -12.16
C VAL A 217 11.64 0.07 -12.33
N GLN A 218 12.74 -0.20 -11.61
CA GLN A 218 14.00 0.55 -11.71
C GLN A 218 13.83 2.09 -11.64
N PRO A 219 13.14 2.63 -10.62
CA PRO A 219 12.84 4.06 -10.55
C PRO A 219 14.10 4.90 -10.35
N SER A 220 14.07 6.19 -10.67
CA SER A 220 15.22 7.07 -10.44
C SER A 220 15.51 7.27 -8.95
N TYR A 221 14.45 7.39 -8.14
CA TYR A 221 14.49 7.49 -6.70
C TYR A 221 13.57 6.45 -6.04
N TRP A 222 14.02 5.91 -4.92
CA TRP A 222 13.19 5.08 -4.05
C TRP A 222 13.25 5.65 -2.63
N PHE A 223 12.09 6.03 -2.08
CA PHE A 223 11.99 6.56 -0.73
C PHE A 223 11.26 5.58 0.19
N ALA A 224 11.81 5.38 1.39
CA ALA A 224 11.26 4.45 2.37
C ALA A 224 11.35 4.95 3.82
N ALA A 225 10.68 4.25 4.74
CA ALA A 225 10.65 4.60 6.16
C ALA A 225 10.69 3.35 7.06
N HIS A 226 9.78 3.24 8.03
CA HIS A 226 9.54 2.11 8.94
C HIS A 226 10.66 1.77 9.93
N LEU A 227 11.90 1.59 9.46
CA LEU A 227 13.02 1.11 10.28
C LEU A 227 13.64 2.18 11.20
N HIS A 228 13.09 3.40 11.20
CA HIS A 228 13.48 4.52 12.05
C HIS A 228 14.99 4.76 12.07
N CYS A 229 15.57 4.89 10.88
CA CYS A 229 16.95 5.31 10.70
C CYS A 229 17.17 5.84 9.29
N LYS A 230 18.02 6.88 9.18
CA LYS A 230 18.49 7.35 7.88
C LYS A 230 19.46 6.36 7.25
N PHE A 231 19.18 5.95 6.02
CA PHE A 231 20.06 5.11 5.22
C PHE A 231 19.97 5.50 3.74
N ALA A 232 21.12 5.53 3.07
CA ALA A 232 21.20 5.85 1.65
C ALA A 232 21.98 4.76 0.91
N ALA A 233 21.51 4.42 -0.28
CA ALA A 233 22.10 3.38 -1.11
C ALA A 233 21.98 3.72 -2.60
N LEU A 234 22.88 3.17 -3.41
CA LEU A 234 22.87 3.30 -4.87
C LEU A 234 22.76 1.92 -5.48
N VAL A 235 21.65 1.67 -6.19
CA VAL A 235 21.34 0.36 -6.75
C VAL A 235 21.56 0.40 -8.26
N PRO A 236 22.65 -0.17 -8.78
CA PRO A 236 22.88 -0.26 -10.22
C PRO A 236 21.99 -1.34 -10.84
N HIS A 237 21.36 -1.00 -11.96
CA HIS A 237 20.53 -1.90 -12.75
C HIS A 237 21.29 -2.33 -14.01
N CYS A 238 21.62 -3.62 -14.08
CA CYS A 238 22.20 -4.19 -15.29
C CYS A 238 21.15 -4.16 -16.41
N SER A 239 21.44 -3.49 -17.52
CA SER A 239 20.55 -3.44 -18.68
C SER A 239 20.58 -4.78 -19.45
N SER A 240 20.13 -5.88 -18.85
CA SER A 240 19.81 -7.09 -19.60
C SER A 240 18.38 -6.96 -20.12
N LYS A 241 18.15 -6.06 -21.08
CA LYS A 241 17.00 -6.23 -21.97
C LYS A 241 17.22 -7.56 -22.66
N VAL A 242 16.42 -8.57 -22.31
CA VAL A 242 16.42 -9.87 -22.99
C VAL A 242 16.25 -9.58 -24.48
N PRO A 243 17.24 -9.86 -25.34
CA PRO A 243 17.02 -9.73 -26.77
C PRO A 243 15.96 -10.75 -27.14
N SER A 244 14.91 -10.29 -27.82
CA SER A 244 14.00 -11.15 -28.56
C SER A 244 14.81 -11.95 -29.58
N LYS A 245 15.31 -13.11 -29.19
CA LYS A 245 15.97 -14.05 -30.10
C LYS A 245 14.90 -14.91 -30.76
N GLY A 246 14.67 -14.63 -32.04
CA GLY A 246 14.34 -15.69 -33.00
C GLY A 246 15.46 -16.74 -33.05
N GLY A 247 15.10 -17.95 -33.50
CA GLY A 247 15.96 -19.12 -33.65
C GLY A 247 17.27 -18.87 -34.41
N ASP A 248 18.29 -19.72 -34.32
CA ASP A 248 18.23 -21.17 -34.17
C ASP A 248 19.44 -21.75 -33.42
N GLY A 249 19.26 -22.95 -32.89
CA GLY A 249 20.12 -24.09 -33.22
C GLY A 249 21.45 -24.31 -32.48
N ALA A 250 21.46 -25.40 -31.68
CA ALA A 250 22.58 -26.33 -31.46
C ALA A 250 23.72 -25.98 -30.47
N SER A 251 23.55 -26.52 -29.25
CA SER A 251 24.49 -27.37 -28.50
C SER A 251 26.00 -27.35 -28.82
N SER A 252 26.84 -27.08 -27.81
CA SER A 252 27.65 -28.12 -27.16
C SER A 252 28.48 -27.60 -25.98
N SER A 253 28.73 -28.55 -25.08
CA SER A 253 29.41 -28.58 -23.77
C SER A 253 30.84 -28.02 -23.60
N SER A 254 31.14 -27.74 -22.33
CA SER A 254 32.32 -28.15 -21.52
C SER A 254 33.45 -27.15 -21.19
N SER A 255 33.70 -27.07 -19.88
CA SER A 255 34.97 -27.09 -19.11
C SER A 255 36.09 -26.07 -19.39
N SER A 256 36.32 -25.24 -18.37
CA SER A 256 37.60 -24.83 -17.73
C SER A 256 38.95 -25.22 -18.37
N SER A 257 39.82 -24.22 -18.58
CA SER A 257 41.21 -24.14 -18.05
C SER A 257 41.93 -22.85 -18.51
N GLU A 258 42.88 -22.39 -17.70
CA GLU A 258 43.74 -21.22 -17.86
C GLU A 258 44.78 -21.35 -19.01
N SER A 259 45.18 -20.23 -19.60
CA SER A 259 46.55 -19.99 -20.11
C SER A 259 46.77 -18.52 -20.46
N GLU A 260 47.85 -17.95 -19.94
CA GLU A 260 48.49 -16.72 -20.39
C GLU A 260 49.13 -16.95 -21.77
N ASP A 261 49.02 -15.99 -22.70
CA ASP A 261 50.11 -15.66 -23.62
C ASP A 261 49.87 -14.32 -24.33
N GLU A 262 50.96 -13.56 -24.40
CA GLU A 262 51.13 -12.26 -25.05
C GLU A 262 51.13 -12.38 -26.58
N ALA A 263 50.44 -11.48 -27.28
CA ALA A 263 50.76 -11.13 -28.67
C ALA A 263 50.21 -9.74 -29.04
N GLU A 264 51.13 -8.82 -29.35
CA GLU A 264 50.86 -7.52 -29.95
C GLU A 264 50.10 -7.65 -31.28
N GLY A 265 49.04 -6.85 -31.42
CA GLY A 265 48.23 -6.79 -32.64
C GLY A 265 47.36 -5.54 -32.67
N SER A 266 47.93 -4.47 -33.22
CA SER A 266 47.26 -3.20 -33.50
C SER A 266 45.93 -3.38 -34.25
N THR A 267 44.80 -3.21 -33.56
CA THR A 267 43.58 -2.63 -34.14
C THR A 267 42.92 -1.74 -33.10
N ARG A 268 43.04 -0.42 -33.30
CA ARG A 268 42.38 0.62 -32.49
C ARG A 268 40.89 0.64 -32.83
N ALA A 269 40.15 -0.37 -32.35
CA ALA A 269 38.70 -0.34 -32.36
C ALA A 269 38.25 0.76 -31.37
N SER A 270 37.57 1.78 -31.89
CA SER A 270 36.97 2.84 -31.08
C SER A 270 35.96 2.22 -30.11
N ARG A 271 36.37 2.01 -28.85
CA ARG A 271 35.44 1.68 -27.77
C ARG A 271 34.50 2.87 -27.61
N LEU A 272 33.27 2.72 -28.09
CA LEU A 272 32.17 3.60 -27.70
C LEU A 272 32.14 3.65 -26.17
N PRO A 273 31.91 4.83 -25.55
CA PRO A 273 31.85 4.94 -24.11
C PRO A 273 30.80 3.97 -23.56
N PRO A 274 31.06 3.27 -22.44
CA PRO A 274 30.08 2.37 -21.86
C PRO A 274 28.78 3.14 -21.61
N LYS A 275 27.65 2.60 -22.09
CA LYS A 275 26.35 3.19 -21.82
C LYS A 275 26.18 3.37 -20.30
N PRO A 276 25.71 4.53 -19.82
CA PRO A 276 25.52 4.74 -18.41
C PRO A 276 24.55 3.70 -17.85
N VAL A 277 24.99 2.99 -16.81
CA VAL A 277 24.17 2.03 -16.07
C VAL A 277 23.08 2.81 -15.35
N ALA A 278 21.82 2.39 -15.49
CA ALA A 278 20.72 3.01 -14.74
C ALA A 278 20.92 2.75 -13.25
N VAL A 279 20.69 3.75 -12.40
CA VAL A 279 20.91 3.64 -10.95
C VAL A 279 19.70 4.20 -10.22
N THR A 280 19.12 3.42 -9.31
CA THR A 280 18.15 3.93 -8.34
C THR A 280 18.87 4.52 -7.14
N LYS A 281 18.50 5.74 -6.76
CA LYS A 281 18.93 6.38 -5.52
C LYS A 281 17.94 6.05 -4.42
N PHE A 282 18.34 5.18 -3.50
CA PHE A 282 17.52 4.81 -2.34
C PHE A 282 17.81 5.75 -1.17
N LEU A 283 16.76 6.23 -0.52
CA LEU A 283 16.85 6.98 0.73
C LEU A 283 15.73 6.55 1.67
N ALA A 284 16.12 6.07 2.85
CA ALA A 284 15.22 5.88 3.96
C ALA A 284 15.43 6.95 5.03
N LEU A 285 14.36 7.36 5.69
CA LEU A 285 14.35 8.40 6.71
C LEU A 285 13.77 7.89 8.05
N ASP A 286 14.01 8.68 9.10
CA ASP A 286 13.58 8.37 10.47
C ASP A 286 12.14 8.81 10.74
N LYS A 287 11.65 8.58 11.96
CA LYS A 287 10.37 9.15 12.43
C LYS A 287 10.51 10.59 12.89
N CYS A 288 9.43 11.37 12.78
CA CYS A 288 9.34 12.78 13.20
C CYS A 288 9.54 12.97 14.71
N LEU A 289 10.81 12.95 15.14
CA LEU A 289 11.22 13.17 16.52
C LEU A 289 12.41 14.14 16.60
N PRO A 290 12.58 14.84 17.74
CA PRO A 290 13.69 15.76 17.94
C PRO A 290 15.04 15.11 17.68
N ARG A 291 15.92 15.84 16.97
CA ARG A 291 17.31 15.44 16.63
C ARG A 291 17.40 14.19 15.73
N ARG A 292 16.31 13.79 15.07
CA ARG A 292 16.31 12.71 14.07
C ARG A 292 16.29 13.27 12.65
N ALA A 293 16.74 12.45 11.71
CA ALA A 293 16.73 12.80 10.29
C ALA A 293 15.45 12.27 9.63
N PHE A 294 14.32 12.89 9.96
CA PHE A 294 12.99 12.50 9.51
C PHE A 294 12.61 13.12 8.15
N LEU A 295 13.08 14.34 7.89
CA LEU A 295 12.80 15.09 6.68
C LEU A 295 14.06 15.40 5.86
N GLN A 296 13.96 15.31 4.54
CA GLN A 296 15.02 15.75 3.62
C GLN A 296 14.43 16.39 2.36
N VAL A 297 14.92 17.58 2.00
CA VAL A 297 14.52 18.27 0.76
C VAL A 297 15.48 17.93 -0.37
N LEU A 298 14.91 17.59 -1.53
CA LEU A 298 15.63 17.23 -2.74
C LEU A 298 15.21 18.13 -3.90
N ASP A 299 16.15 18.38 -4.81
CA ASP A 299 15.86 19.01 -6.10
C ASP A 299 15.70 17.93 -7.16
N ILE A 300 14.48 17.79 -7.67
CA ILE A 300 14.11 16.78 -8.67
C ILE A 300 13.75 17.51 -9.97
N PRO A 301 14.38 17.16 -11.11
CA PRO A 301 14.04 17.73 -12.41
C PRO A 301 12.55 17.58 -12.70
N SER A 302 11.90 18.66 -13.10
CA SER A 302 10.47 18.72 -13.39
C SER A 302 10.21 19.74 -14.49
N GLU A 303 9.00 19.73 -15.04
CA GLU A 303 8.54 20.84 -15.88
C GLU A 303 8.41 22.12 -15.03
N SER A 304 8.77 23.26 -15.61
CA SER A 304 8.87 24.53 -14.88
C SER A 304 7.48 25.06 -14.55
N THR A 305 7.21 25.28 -13.26
CA THR A 305 6.06 26.06 -12.80
C THR A 305 6.57 27.42 -12.33
N GLU A 306 6.29 28.48 -13.09
CA GLU A 306 6.64 29.86 -12.74
C GLU A 306 5.81 30.37 -11.54
N GLY A 307 5.98 29.76 -10.36
CA GLY A 307 5.27 30.12 -9.12
C GLY A 307 3.79 29.73 -9.07
N ALA A 308 3.30 28.97 -10.05
CA ALA A 308 1.93 28.44 -10.06
C ALA A 308 1.79 27.18 -9.18
N ARG A 309 0.56 26.88 -8.75
CA ARG A 309 0.22 25.63 -8.06
C ARG A 309 0.66 24.43 -8.91
N PRO A 310 1.26 23.38 -8.33
CA PRO A 310 1.63 22.18 -9.09
C PRO A 310 0.44 21.58 -9.82
N THR A 311 0.62 21.19 -11.08
CA THR A 311 -0.34 20.33 -11.77
C THR A 311 -0.32 18.96 -11.11
N PHE A 312 -1.51 18.38 -10.89
CA PHE A 312 -1.65 17.10 -10.24
C PHE A 312 -2.65 16.23 -10.99
N GLU A 313 -2.15 15.13 -11.55
CA GLU A 313 -2.86 14.34 -12.54
C GLU A 313 -2.77 12.85 -12.24
N TYR A 314 -3.82 12.12 -12.61
CA TYR A 314 -3.81 10.67 -12.67
C TYR A 314 -2.83 10.19 -13.74
N ASP A 315 -2.26 9.01 -13.53
CA ASP A 315 -1.43 8.35 -14.52
C ASP A 315 -2.29 7.46 -15.44
N ALA A 316 -2.30 7.76 -16.74
CA ALA A 316 -3.13 7.04 -17.71
C ALA A 316 -2.79 5.54 -17.78
N GLU A 317 -1.51 5.18 -17.69
CA GLU A 317 -1.08 3.78 -17.71
C GLU A 317 -1.60 3.04 -16.47
N TRP A 318 -1.47 3.65 -15.30
CA TRP A 318 -1.99 3.09 -14.06
C TRP A 318 -3.51 2.89 -14.09
N LEU A 319 -4.27 3.86 -14.59
CA LEU A 319 -5.72 3.73 -14.75
C LEU A 319 -6.09 2.56 -15.70
N ALA A 320 -5.37 2.39 -16.80
CA ALA A 320 -5.57 1.26 -17.72
C ALA A 320 -5.22 -0.09 -17.08
N ILE A 321 -4.15 -0.15 -16.26
CA ILE A 321 -3.81 -1.34 -15.47
C ILE A 321 -4.93 -1.67 -14.48
N LEU A 322 -5.45 -0.68 -13.75
CA LEU A 322 -6.56 -0.88 -12.81
C LEU A 322 -7.80 -1.45 -13.51
N GLN A 323 -8.18 -0.86 -14.65
CA GLN A 323 -9.34 -1.31 -15.42
C GLN A 323 -9.17 -2.73 -15.96
N SER A 324 -8.03 -3.02 -16.60
CA SER A 324 -7.77 -4.33 -17.21
C SER A 324 -7.60 -5.46 -16.18
N THR A 325 -7.15 -5.14 -14.96
CA THR A 325 -6.97 -6.10 -13.86
C THR A 325 -8.12 -6.13 -12.86
N ASN A 326 -9.24 -5.45 -13.11
CA ASN A 326 -10.36 -5.38 -12.16
C ASN A 326 -10.91 -6.77 -11.77
N HIS A 327 -10.99 -7.68 -12.74
CA HIS A 327 -11.46 -9.05 -12.53
C HIS A 327 -10.55 -9.90 -11.62
N LEU A 328 -9.32 -9.46 -11.34
CA LEU A 328 -8.36 -10.13 -10.47
C LEU A 328 -8.54 -9.78 -8.98
N ILE A 329 -9.44 -8.85 -8.65
CA ILE A 329 -9.71 -8.45 -7.27
C ILE A 329 -10.37 -9.62 -6.51
N SER A 330 -9.72 -10.02 -5.41
CA SER A 330 -10.21 -11.00 -4.45
C SER A 330 -10.42 -10.34 -3.09
N VAL A 331 -11.52 -10.70 -2.43
CA VAL A 331 -11.89 -10.27 -1.07
C VAL A 331 -12.06 -11.46 -0.12
N LYS A 332 -11.45 -12.60 -0.45
CA LYS A 332 -11.53 -13.84 0.33
C LYS A 332 -10.25 -14.03 1.15
N GLU A 333 -10.38 -14.71 2.29
CA GLU A 333 -9.25 -15.11 3.15
C GLU A 333 -8.38 -16.22 2.54
N ASN A 334 -8.92 -16.98 1.60
CA ASN A 334 -8.20 -18.07 0.97
C ASN A 334 -7.09 -17.56 0.06
N TYR A 335 -6.01 -18.33 -0.04
CA TYR A 335 -4.97 -18.06 -1.01
C TYR A 335 -5.54 -18.17 -2.43
N TYR A 336 -5.22 -17.17 -3.24
CA TYR A 336 -5.46 -17.20 -4.67
C TYR A 336 -4.14 -16.91 -5.40
N TYR A 337 -4.08 -17.20 -6.68
CA TYR A 337 -2.88 -16.99 -7.48
C TYR A 337 -3.25 -16.15 -8.69
N LEU A 338 -2.39 -15.19 -9.01
CA LEU A 338 -2.56 -14.34 -10.17
C LEU A 338 -2.03 -15.03 -11.44
N PRO A 339 -2.50 -14.62 -12.63
CA PRO A 339 -1.99 -15.14 -13.89
C PRO A 339 -0.47 -14.99 -13.99
N GLY A 340 0.20 -16.01 -14.52
CA GLY A 340 1.66 -16.03 -14.63
C GLY A 340 2.14 -16.88 -15.79
N LYS A 341 3.40 -16.68 -16.20
CA LYS A 341 4.04 -17.47 -17.26
C LYS A 341 4.20 -18.92 -16.78
N LYS A 342 3.27 -19.82 -17.13
CA LYS A 342 3.50 -21.27 -17.00
C LYS A 342 4.38 -21.76 -18.15
N ALA A 343 5.29 -22.68 -17.85
CA ALA A 343 6.03 -23.42 -18.87
C ALA A 343 5.06 -24.35 -19.60
N GLY A 344 4.76 -24.07 -20.88
CA GLY A 344 4.19 -25.06 -21.81
C GLY A 344 2.87 -24.72 -22.50
N ALA A 345 2.02 -23.83 -21.98
CA ALA A 345 0.84 -23.34 -22.70
C ALA A 345 0.29 -22.05 -22.04
N ILE A 346 0.23 -20.96 -22.79
CA ILE A 346 -0.39 -19.70 -22.35
C ILE A 346 -1.87 -19.77 -22.76
N THR A 347 -2.78 -19.95 -21.80
CA THR A 347 -4.22 -19.84 -22.04
C THR A 347 -4.83 -18.53 -21.49
N GLU A 348 -4.14 -17.84 -20.58
CA GLU A 348 -4.66 -16.64 -19.89
C GLU A 348 -3.68 -15.47 -19.98
N ARG A 349 -4.20 -14.24 -20.16
CA ARG A 349 -3.40 -13.00 -20.21
C ARG A 349 -2.70 -12.80 -18.86
N PHE A 350 -1.38 -12.72 -18.87
CA PHE A 350 -0.56 -12.45 -17.68
C PHE A 350 0.19 -11.11 -17.76
N ASP A 351 0.30 -10.54 -18.96
CA ASP A 351 0.91 -9.23 -19.21
C ASP A 351 -0.23 -8.23 -19.44
N PHE A 352 -0.34 -7.29 -18.51
CA PHE A 352 -1.34 -6.23 -18.49
C PHE A 352 -0.69 -4.86 -18.67
N THR A 353 0.54 -4.82 -19.20
CA THR A 353 1.11 -3.57 -19.72
C THR A 353 0.14 -3.01 -20.75
N PRO A 354 -0.39 -1.79 -20.56
CA PRO A 354 -1.42 -1.25 -21.45
C PRO A 354 -0.94 -1.10 -22.89
N THR A 355 -1.80 -1.44 -23.85
CA THR A 355 -1.56 -1.14 -25.26
C THR A 355 -1.96 0.30 -25.59
N ASP A 356 -1.45 0.84 -26.70
CA ASP A 356 -1.83 2.18 -27.18
C ASP A 356 -3.36 2.29 -27.42
N GLU A 357 -4.01 1.19 -27.81
CA GLU A 357 -5.47 1.12 -27.97
C GLU A 357 -6.20 1.23 -26.61
N GLU A 358 -5.71 0.53 -25.58
CA GLU A 358 -6.26 0.61 -24.22
C GLU A 358 -6.11 2.02 -23.63
N LEU A 359 -4.95 2.66 -23.85
CA LEU A 359 -4.69 4.05 -23.43
C LEU A 359 -5.58 5.06 -24.19
N SER A 360 -5.79 4.85 -25.49
CA SER A 360 -6.66 5.70 -26.31
C SER A 360 -8.13 5.57 -25.89
N ALA A 361 -8.59 4.36 -25.60
CA ALA A 361 -9.95 4.10 -25.09
C ALA A 361 -10.17 4.73 -23.71
N LEU A 362 -9.16 4.71 -22.84
CA LEU A 362 -9.20 5.38 -21.54
C LEU A 362 -9.29 6.91 -21.71
N SER A 363 -8.50 7.48 -22.60
CA SER A 363 -8.49 8.93 -22.89
C SER A 363 -9.84 9.42 -23.42
N ALA A 364 -10.62 8.55 -24.07
CA ALA A 364 -12.00 8.87 -24.48
C ALA A 364 -13.00 8.88 -23.32
N LYS A 365 -12.72 8.17 -22.22
CA LYS A 365 -13.57 8.16 -20.99
C LYS A 365 -13.26 9.33 -20.07
N PHE A 366 -11.99 9.69 -19.94
CA PHE A 366 -11.54 10.79 -19.09
C PHE A 366 -11.42 12.08 -19.91
N GLN A 367 -12.29 13.06 -19.65
CA GLN A 367 -12.19 14.38 -20.28
C GLN A 367 -10.89 15.11 -19.89
N SER A 368 -10.44 14.89 -18.66
CA SER A 368 -9.17 15.38 -18.12
C SER A 368 -8.59 14.35 -17.17
N LEU A 369 -7.26 14.26 -17.11
CA LEU A 369 -6.54 13.47 -16.11
C LEU A 369 -6.25 14.26 -14.84
N THR A 370 -6.59 15.55 -14.77
CA THR A 370 -6.45 16.35 -13.54
C THR A 370 -7.25 15.70 -12.41
N ILE A 371 -6.59 15.52 -11.26
CA ILE A 371 -7.24 14.96 -10.07
C ILE A 371 -8.22 16.00 -9.52
N PRO A 372 -9.53 15.69 -9.42
CA PRO A 372 -10.53 16.66 -8.96
C PRO A 372 -10.33 16.97 -7.47
N GLU A 373 -10.48 18.24 -7.08
CA GLU A 373 -10.42 18.66 -5.67
C GLU A 373 -11.79 18.47 -4.98
N ASN A 374 -12.24 17.22 -4.89
CA ASN A 374 -13.56 16.82 -4.40
C ASN A 374 -13.54 16.28 -2.95
N PHE A 375 -12.64 16.79 -2.11
CA PHE A 375 -12.61 16.43 -0.69
C PHE A 375 -13.94 16.76 0.00
N GLN A 376 -14.47 15.80 0.75
CA GLN A 376 -15.65 15.97 1.58
C GLN A 376 -15.50 15.23 2.91
N ARG A 377 -16.01 15.83 3.99
CA ARG A 377 -16.07 15.19 5.30
C ARG A 377 -17.18 14.12 5.31
N THR A 378 -16.78 12.88 5.50
CA THR A 378 -17.65 11.71 5.59
C THR A 378 -18.08 11.37 7.04
N VAL A 379 -17.36 11.85 8.06
CA VAL A 379 -17.66 11.63 9.49
C VAL A 379 -17.41 12.90 10.31
N PRO A 380 -17.98 13.01 11.53
CA PRO A 380 -17.60 14.07 12.46
C PRO A 380 -16.11 14.00 12.84
N ALA A 381 -15.47 15.16 12.92
CA ALA A 381 -14.08 15.29 13.39
C ALA A 381 -14.02 15.22 14.93
N PHE A 382 -12.84 14.89 15.46
CA PHE A 382 -12.55 15.02 16.89
C PHE A 382 -12.76 16.46 17.38
N ASP A 383 -13.44 16.62 18.51
CA ASP A 383 -13.63 17.92 19.16
C ASP A 383 -12.82 17.97 20.48
N PRO A 384 -11.70 18.71 20.53
CA PRO A 384 -10.86 18.82 21.71
C PRO A 384 -11.52 19.58 22.86
N GLN A 385 -12.66 20.25 22.67
CA GLN A 385 -13.40 20.88 23.78
C GLN A 385 -14.30 19.85 24.48
N GLN A 386 -14.97 19.01 23.71
CA GLN A 386 -15.90 18.00 24.23
C GLN A 386 -15.19 16.72 24.68
N GLN A 387 -14.06 16.37 24.05
CA GLN A 387 -13.42 15.06 24.18
C GLN A 387 -12.02 15.11 24.83
N ARG A 388 -11.75 16.12 25.69
CA ARG A 388 -10.45 16.31 26.37
C ARG A 388 -9.93 15.06 27.09
N ASN A 389 -10.82 14.31 27.74
CA ASN A 389 -10.47 13.14 28.53
C ASN A 389 -10.63 11.82 27.76
N TYR A 390 -10.50 11.85 26.42
CA TYR A 390 -10.73 10.68 25.57
C TYR A 390 -9.91 9.44 25.95
N LYS A 391 -8.72 9.61 26.54
CA LYS A 391 -7.88 8.49 27.02
C LYS A 391 -8.56 7.63 28.11
N HIS A 392 -9.61 8.15 28.76
CA HIS A 392 -10.42 7.44 29.75
C HIS A 392 -11.82 7.08 29.24
N GLN A 393 -12.18 7.48 28.01
CA GLN A 393 -13.48 7.19 27.44
C GLN A 393 -13.51 5.78 26.82
N ALA A 394 -14.62 5.07 27.01
CA ALA A 394 -14.86 3.82 26.32
C ALA A 394 -15.46 4.12 24.93
N VAL A 395 -14.61 4.15 23.91
CA VAL A 395 -15.00 4.37 22.51
C VAL A 395 -14.88 3.06 21.74
N GLY A 396 -15.87 2.76 20.90
CA GLY A 396 -15.88 1.58 20.02
C GLY A 396 -15.15 1.83 18.69
N GLN A 397 -15.01 0.79 17.88
CA GLN A 397 -14.62 0.94 16.48
C GLN A 397 -15.80 1.42 15.63
N PRO A 398 -15.54 2.11 14.52
CA PRO A 398 -16.58 2.60 13.62
C PRO A 398 -17.23 1.44 12.87
N LYS A 399 -18.36 1.72 12.22
CA LYS A 399 -18.91 0.84 11.18
C LYS A 399 -18.17 1.06 9.87
N ALA A 400 -18.25 0.08 8.96
CA ALA A 400 -17.75 0.26 7.60
C ALA A 400 -18.52 1.37 6.88
N GLN A 401 -17.79 2.20 6.15
CA GLN A 401 -18.32 3.35 5.42
C GLN A 401 -17.69 3.40 4.03
N LEU A 402 -18.45 3.91 3.06
CA LEU A 402 -17.98 4.14 1.69
C LEU A 402 -17.69 5.62 1.49
N ASN A 403 -16.68 5.94 0.66
CA ASN A 403 -16.32 7.31 0.35
C ASN A 403 -16.93 7.75 -0.99
N PRO A 404 -17.57 8.94 -1.07
CA PRO A 404 -18.05 9.49 -2.33
C PRO A 404 -16.97 9.55 -3.43
N GLN A 405 -15.73 9.92 -3.06
CA GLN A 405 -14.63 10.03 -4.03
C GLN A 405 -14.30 8.69 -4.68
N SER A 406 -14.25 7.62 -3.88
CA SER A 406 -13.97 6.27 -4.38
C SER A 406 -15.12 5.74 -5.22
N ASN A 407 -16.37 6.01 -4.83
CA ASN A 407 -17.55 5.63 -5.60
C ASN A 407 -17.55 6.31 -6.98
N GLU A 408 -17.30 7.62 -7.03
CA GLU A 408 -17.19 8.37 -8.28
C GLU A 408 -16.05 7.85 -9.15
N PHE A 409 -14.86 7.64 -8.57
CA PHE A 409 -13.70 7.10 -9.27
C PHE A 409 -13.99 5.71 -9.88
N CYS A 410 -14.58 4.81 -9.09
CA CYS A 410 -14.96 3.47 -9.52
C CYS A 410 -16.00 3.51 -10.65
N ALA A 411 -16.97 4.42 -10.56
CA ALA A 411 -18.00 4.63 -11.58
C ALA A 411 -17.40 5.08 -12.92
N VAL A 412 -16.54 6.09 -12.90
CA VAL A 412 -15.91 6.66 -14.10
C VAL A 412 -14.96 5.67 -14.76
N LEU A 413 -14.11 5.00 -13.96
CA LEU A 413 -13.14 4.06 -14.50
C LEU A 413 -13.76 2.70 -14.88
N GLY A 414 -14.87 2.33 -14.24
CA GLY A 414 -15.52 1.02 -14.41
C GLY A 414 -14.78 -0.08 -13.66
N VAL A 415 -14.35 0.18 -12.42
CA VAL A 415 -13.71 -0.80 -11.52
C VAL A 415 -14.55 -1.02 -10.27
N ASP A 416 -14.33 -2.13 -9.58
CA ASP A 416 -15.07 -2.47 -8.36
C ASP A 416 -14.35 -1.94 -7.12
N ASP A 417 -15.09 -1.38 -6.16
CA ASP A 417 -14.53 -1.06 -4.83
C ASP A 417 -14.31 -2.34 -4.00
N PRO A 418 -13.06 -2.65 -3.57
CA PRO A 418 -12.75 -3.80 -2.72
C PRO A 418 -13.55 -3.85 -1.41
N LEU A 419 -13.83 -2.70 -0.76
CA LEU A 419 -14.61 -2.67 0.47
C LEU A 419 -16.07 -3.04 0.21
N CYS A 420 -16.67 -2.51 -0.86
CA CYS A 420 -18.01 -2.90 -1.30
C CYS A 420 -18.09 -4.42 -1.55
N LEU A 421 -17.11 -4.97 -2.27
CA LEU A 421 -17.04 -6.41 -2.54
C LEU A 421 -16.90 -7.23 -1.26
N ALA A 422 -16.06 -6.80 -0.32
CA ALA A 422 -15.83 -7.50 0.95
C ALA A 422 -17.10 -7.54 1.82
N LEU A 423 -17.84 -6.43 1.89
CA LEU A 423 -19.11 -6.35 2.61
C LEU A 423 -20.16 -7.31 2.00
N LEU A 424 -20.35 -7.24 0.68
CA LEU A 424 -21.31 -8.09 -0.03
C LEU A 424 -20.95 -9.57 0.03
N ALA A 425 -19.67 -9.92 -0.09
CA ALA A 425 -19.19 -11.30 0.02
C ALA A 425 -19.45 -11.91 1.41
N ASN A 426 -19.60 -11.08 2.44
CA ASN A 426 -19.93 -11.47 3.81
C ASN A 426 -21.42 -11.31 4.13
N GLY A 427 -22.28 -11.11 3.13
CA GLY A 427 -23.74 -11.00 3.30
C GLY A 427 -24.18 -9.75 4.04
N LYS A 428 -23.36 -8.69 4.04
CA LYS A 428 -23.72 -7.39 4.63
C LYS A 428 -24.32 -6.48 3.57
N ASP A 429 -25.29 -5.67 3.99
CA ASP A 429 -25.82 -4.58 3.18
C ASP A 429 -24.77 -3.47 3.02
N LEU A 430 -24.81 -2.77 1.88
CA LEU A 430 -23.94 -1.63 1.63
C LEU A 430 -24.40 -0.43 2.50
N PRO A 431 -23.48 0.24 3.21
CA PRO A 431 -23.82 1.43 3.98
C PRO A 431 -24.18 2.58 3.03
N GLU A 432 -25.09 3.45 3.47
CA GLU A 432 -25.37 4.70 2.77
C GLU A 432 -24.12 5.59 2.74
N VAL A 433 -23.93 6.33 1.64
CA VAL A 433 -22.85 7.30 1.51
C VAL A 433 -23.21 8.51 2.37
N ALA A 434 -22.74 8.53 3.61
CA ALA A 434 -23.00 9.64 4.52
C ALA A 434 -22.10 10.85 4.18
N VAL A 435 -22.72 11.99 3.98
CA VAL A 435 -22.08 13.31 3.96
C VAL A 435 -22.28 13.95 5.33
N ALA A 436 -21.22 14.35 6.01
CA ALA A 436 -21.35 15.05 7.28
C ALA A 436 -21.83 16.49 7.05
N ASP A 437 -23.09 16.76 7.39
CA ASP A 437 -23.75 18.07 7.26
C ASP A 437 -22.94 19.22 7.90
N VAL A 438 -22.84 20.33 7.17
CA VAL A 438 -22.46 21.64 7.68
C VAL A 438 -23.52 22.04 8.72
N ALA A 439 -23.07 22.33 9.95
CA ALA A 439 -23.94 22.69 11.07
C ALA A 439 -24.98 23.75 10.69
N LYS A 440 -26.26 23.35 10.59
CA LYS A 440 -27.38 24.29 10.60
C LYS A 440 -27.42 24.97 11.96
N LYS A 441 -27.04 26.26 12.02
CA LYS A 441 -27.42 27.11 13.14
C LYS A 441 -28.95 27.22 13.19
N PRO A 442 -29.58 27.25 14.38
CA PRO A 442 -31.00 27.52 14.48
C PRO A 442 -31.24 28.98 14.12
N GLU A 443 -32.00 29.24 13.06
CA GLU A 443 -32.49 30.58 12.74
C GLU A 443 -33.61 30.95 13.71
N GLU A 444 -33.33 31.95 14.57
CA GLU A 444 -34.36 32.69 15.25
C GLU A 444 -35.19 33.47 14.22
N THR A 445 -36.50 33.29 14.29
CA THR A 445 -37.49 33.91 13.42
C THR A 445 -37.62 35.39 13.78
N ILE A 446 -37.24 36.29 12.87
CA ILE A 446 -37.66 37.69 12.90
C ILE A 446 -38.28 38.00 11.53
N GLU A 447 -39.59 38.22 11.55
CA GLU A 447 -40.42 38.71 10.45
C GLU A 447 -40.04 40.16 10.13
N LEU A 448 -39.73 40.50 8.88
CA LEU A 448 -40.00 41.82 8.29
C LEU A 448 -40.13 41.72 6.76
N GLU A 449 -41.01 42.58 6.24
CA GLU A 449 -41.73 42.54 4.97
C GLU A 449 -40.91 42.94 3.72
N ALA A 450 -41.50 42.63 2.56
CA ALA A 450 -40.95 42.68 1.21
C ALA A 450 -40.70 44.08 0.61
N GLU A 451 -39.68 44.21 -0.26
CA GLU A 451 -39.71 44.94 -1.54
C GLU A 451 -38.60 44.42 -2.50
N GLU A 452 -38.89 44.39 -3.81
CA GLU A 452 -38.07 43.98 -4.97
C GLU A 452 -37.86 45.21 -5.92
N PRO A 453 -37.11 45.15 -7.06
CA PRO A 453 -35.86 44.46 -7.41
C PRO A 453 -34.88 45.34 -8.22
N ILE A 454 -33.55 45.06 -8.23
CA ILE A 454 -32.65 45.48 -9.34
C ILE A 454 -31.43 44.53 -9.49
N GLY A 455 -31.23 43.97 -10.68
CA GLY A 455 -29.90 43.88 -11.34
C GLY A 455 -29.11 42.55 -11.31
N GLU A 456 -29.24 41.77 -12.40
CA GLU A 456 -28.25 40.92 -13.08
C GLU A 456 -27.11 40.21 -12.31
N SER A 457 -27.12 38.87 -12.33
CA SER A 457 -26.06 38.03 -12.94
C SER A 457 -26.29 36.55 -12.58
N ALA A 458 -26.45 35.71 -13.59
CA ALA A 458 -26.70 34.28 -13.44
C ALA A 458 -25.43 33.53 -13.00
N CYS A 459 -25.47 32.92 -11.82
CA CYS A 459 -24.63 31.79 -11.47
C CYS A 459 -25.52 30.74 -10.78
N SER A 460 -25.87 29.69 -11.53
CA SER A 460 -26.69 28.59 -11.05
C SER A 460 -25.94 27.79 -9.97
N PRO A 461 -26.56 27.45 -8.83
CA PRO A 461 -25.99 26.49 -7.89
C PRO A 461 -26.05 25.07 -8.51
N PRO A 462 -25.09 24.17 -8.18
CA PRO A 462 -25.12 22.81 -8.71
C PRO A 462 -26.28 22.02 -8.07
N PRO A 463 -26.91 21.10 -8.82
CA PRO A 463 -28.00 20.29 -8.30
C PRO A 463 -27.45 19.31 -7.27
N THR A 464 -28.04 19.34 -6.07
CA THR A 464 -27.84 18.36 -5.01
C THR A 464 -28.74 17.16 -5.31
N GLU A 465 -28.32 16.28 -6.20
CA GLU A 465 -28.90 14.94 -6.31
C GLU A 465 -28.04 13.95 -5.50
N PRO A 466 -28.66 13.01 -4.75
CA PRO A 466 -27.92 11.98 -4.04
C PRO A 466 -27.20 11.09 -5.04
N THR A 467 -25.88 10.98 -4.91
CA THR A 467 -25.05 10.11 -5.74
C THR A 467 -25.51 8.66 -5.58
N GLU A 468 -26.14 8.08 -6.60
CA GLU A 468 -26.51 6.67 -6.59
C GLU A 468 -25.26 5.81 -6.39
N LEU A 469 -25.31 4.90 -5.41
CA LEU A 469 -24.26 3.91 -5.18
C LEU A 469 -24.09 3.04 -6.42
N VAL A 470 -22.91 3.08 -7.04
CA VAL A 470 -22.58 2.16 -8.14
C VAL A 470 -22.36 0.78 -7.54
N ALA A 471 -23.37 -0.08 -7.69
CA ALA A 471 -23.25 -1.49 -7.33
C ALA A 471 -22.15 -2.14 -8.17
N PRO A 472 -21.34 -3.06 -7.60
CA PRO A 472 -20.27 -3.72 -8.33
C PRO A 472 -20.81 -4.41 -9.58
N ILE A 473 -19.99 -4.42 -10.63
CA ILE A 473 -20.38 -4.94 -11.94
C ILE A 473 -20.75 -6.42 -11.74
N LYS A 474 -21.97 -6.82 -12.14
CA LYS A 474 -22.46 -8.21 -11.99
C LYS A 474 -21.46 -9.19 -12.62
N ARG A 475 -20.62 -9.81 -11.78
CA ARG A 475 -19.66 -10.82 -12.22
C ARG A 475 -20.43 -12.08 -12.62
N LYS A 476 -20.40 -12.43 -13.91
CA LYS A 476 -20.85 -13.76 -14.36
C LYS A 476 -19.85 -14.81 -13.85
N LEU A 477 -20.01 -15.28 -12.62
CA LEU A 477 -19.30 -16.43 -12.07
C LEU A 477 -19.93 -17.73 -12.63
N ASN A 478 -19.90 -17.92 -13.94
CA ASN A 478 -20.29 -19.18 -14.58
C ASN A 478 -19.06 -19.86 -15.18
N LEU A 479 -18.24 -20.46 -14.32
CA LEU A 479 -17.35 -21.55 -14.69
C LEU A 479 -17.94 -22.84 -14.10
N SER A 480 -18.97 -23.37 -14.76
CA SER A 480 -19.33 -24.77 -14.55
C SER A 480 -18.23 -25.62 -15.15
N LEU A 481 -17.43 -26.27 -14.30
CA LEU A 481 -16.52 -27.31 -14.75
C LEU A 481 -17.36 -28.42 -15.38
N PRO A 482 -17.05 -28.88 -16.62
CA PRO A 482 -17.71 -30.05 -17.17
C PRO A 482 -17.40 -31.27 -16.29
N ALA A 483 -18.41 -32.11 -16.07
CA ALA A 483 -18.23 -33.37 -15.34
C ALA A 483 -17.13 -34.21 -16.02
N PRO A 484 -16.26 -34.89 -15.27
CA PRO A 484 -15.17 -35.66 -15.83
C PRO A 484 -15.71 -36.76 -16.74
N THR A 485 -15.37 -36.69 -18.03
CA THR A 485 -15.66 -37.75 -19.00
C THR A 485 -14.70 -38.89 -18.78
N VAL A 486 -15.17 -39.98 -18.18
CA VAL A 486 -14.38 -41.22 -18.08
C VAL A 486 -14.40 -41.89 -19.45
N THR A 487 -13.41 -41.58 -20.28
CA THR A 487 -13.07 -42.42 -21.44
C THR A 487 -12.09 -43.48 -21.01
N ALA A 488 -12.57 -44.72 -20.93
CA ALA A 488 -11.77 -45.90 -20.64
C ALA A 488 -10.69 -46.09 -21.72
N VAL A 489 -9.42 -45.94 -21.33
CA VAL A 489 -8.29 -46.52 -22.04
C VAL A 489 -7.75 -47.61 -21.14
N LYS A 490 -7.75 -48.84 -21.64
CA LYS A 490 -7.12 -50.00 -20.99
C LYS A 490 -5.61 -49.83 -21.06
N ASP A 491 -4.95 -49.80 -19.92
CA ASP A 491 -3.52 -50.12 -19.82
C ASP A 491 -3.36 -51.24 -18.79
N ASP A 492 -2.90 -52.39 -19.26
CA ASP A 492 -2.50 -53.53 -18.46
C ASP A 492 -1.17 -53.20 -17.77
N ASN A 493 -1.18 -52.96 -16.46
CA ASN A 493 -0.06 -53.27 -15.56
C ASN A 493 -0.53 -53.24 -14.11
N VAL A 494 -0.82 -54.44 -13.59
CA VAL A 494 -1.29 -54.74 -12.24
C VAL A 494 -0.12 -54.84 -11.27
N ILE A 495 -0.18 -54.11 -10.14
CA ILE A 495 0.45 -54.52 -8.87
C ILE A 495 -0.58 -54.23 -7.75
N GLU A 496 -1.15 -55.29 -7.19
CA GLU A 496 -2.13 -55.27 -6.10
C GLU A 496 -1.46 -55.14 -4.72
N LEU A 497 -2.06 -54.36 -3.82
CA LEU A 497 -1.85 -54.43 -2.37
C LEU A 497 -3.24 -54.46 -1.69
N PRO A 498 -3.45 -55.32 -0.68
CA PRO A 498 -4.79 -55.72 -0.24
C PRO A 498 -5.44 -54.71 0.72
N GLU A 499 -6.77 -54.67 0.60
CA GLU A 499 -7.73 -53.97 1.47
C GLU A 499 -7.97 -54.76 2.76
N GLU A 500 -8.17 -54.08 3.89
CA GLU A 500 -8.76 -54.67 5.10
C GLU A 500 -9.95 -53.82 5.57
N ASP A 501 -11.09 -54.50 5.62
CA ASP A 501 -12.43 -54.04 6.00
C ASP A 501 -12.57 -53.71 7.50
N GLU A 502 -13.47 -52.77 7.77
CA GLU A 502 -14.03 -52.50 9.10
C GLU A 502 -15.00 -53.61 9.54
N GLN A 503 -14.92 -54.04 10.81
CA GLN A 503 -16.06 -54.60 11.53
C GLN A 503 -15.91 -54.46 13.06
N GLU A 504 -16.91 -53.81 13.67
CA GLU A 504 -17.15 -53.70 15.12
C GLU A 504 -17.64 -55.02 15.73
N VAL A 505 -17.19 -55.38 16.96
CA VAL A 505 -18.02 -56.11 17.96
C VAL A 505 -17.57 -55.75 19.40
N ALA A 506 -18.55 -55.71 20.31
CA ALA A 506 -18.60 -55.08 21.63
C ALA A 506 -18.26 -55.94 22.88
N HIS A 507 -18.11 -55.23 24.02
CA HIS A 507 -18.27 -55.62 25.45
C HIS A 507 -17.30 -56.68 26.05
N ALA A 508 -16.86 -56.69 27.31
CA ALA A 508 -17.40 -56.20 28.58
C ALA A 508 -16.30 -56.00 29.67
N GLU A 509 -16.68 -55.36 30.77
CA GLU A 509 -15.91 -54.96 31.96
C GLU A 509 -15.26 -56.12 32.75
N THR A 510 -14.10 -55.87 33.36
CA THR A 510 -13.79 -56.39 34.71
C THR A 510 -12.80 -55.46 35.44
N THR A 511 -13.20 -55.03 36.63
CA THR A 511 -12.44 -54.25 37.62
C THR A 511 -11.37 -55.07 38.34
N VAL A 512 -10.17 -54.49 38.53
CA VAL A 512 -9.30 -54.77 39.69
C VAL A 512 -8.61 -53.46 40.09
N GLU A 513 -8.88 -53.00 41.32
CA GLU A 513 -8.15 -51.92 42.00
C GLU A 513 -6.82 -52.44 42.57
N GLU A 514 -5.73 -51.70 42.37
CA GLU A 514 -4.62 -51.67 43.33
C GLU A 514 -3.94 -50.30 43.36
N ALA A 515 -3.69 -49.81 44.57
CA ALA A 515 -3.37 -48.44 44.92
C ALA A 515 -1.89 -48.05 44.70
N ILE A 516 -1.64 -46.79 44.33
CA ILE A 516 -0.30 -46.16 44.32
C ILE A 516 -0.37 -44.77 45.00
N PRO A 517 0.60 -44.40 45.87
CA PRO A 517 0.48 -43.29 46.82
C PRO A 517 0.83 -41.92 46.25
N GLN A 518 0.27 -40.87 46.87
CA GLN A 518 0.60 -39.46 46.59
C GLN A 518 1.99 -39.06 47.13
N PRO A 519 2.67 -38.10 46.47
CA PRO A 519 3.62 -37.22 47.14
C PRO A 519 3.18 -35.74 47.13
N ALA A 520 3.59 -35.06 48.19
CA ALA A 520 3.33 -33.66 48.57
C ALA A 520 4.24 -32.64 47.79
N PRO A 521 4.06 -31.32 47.97
CA PRO A 521 4.27 -30.30 46.94
C PRO A 521 5.65 -29.63 46.94
N GLY A 522 6.10 -29.18 45.75
CA GLY A 522 7.21 -28.23 45.64
C GLY A 522 7.82 -28.15 44.24
N SER A 523 7.89 -26.91 43.71
CA SER A 523 8.55 -26.42 42.48
C SER A 523 7.80 -26.59 41.14
N PRO A 524 7.60 -25.51 40.35
CA PRO A 524 6.84 -25.56 39.11
C PRO A 524 7.70 -26.08 37.93
N PRO A 525 7.12 -26.82 36.98
CA PRO A 525 7.85 -27.32 35.82
C PRO A 525 8.16 -26.18 34.84
N SER A 526 9.40 -26.13 34.34
CA SER A 526 9.82 -25.15 33.34
C SER A 526 9.14 -25.44 32.00
N ILE A 527 8.04 -24.74 31.72
CA ILE A 527 7.42 -24.71 30.39
C ILE A 527 8.35 -23.89 29.49
N LYS A 528 9.10 -24.56 28.61
CA LYS A 528 9.82 -23.91 27.51
C LYS A 528 8.78 -23.29 26.58
N LYS A 529 8.46 -22.01 26.79
CA LYS A 529 7.68 -21.20 25.84
C LYS A 529 8.50 -21.06 24.56
N LEU A 530 8.04 -21.69 23.49
CA LEU A 530 8.47 -21.40 22.11
C LEU A 530 8.00 -19.98 21.77
N LYS A 531 8.82 -18.99 22.13
CA LYS A 531 8.67 -17.59 21.71
C LYS A 531 9.02 -17.51 20.22
N ARG A 532 8.03 -17.31 19.34
CA ARG A 532 8.28 -16.88 17.96
C ARG A 532 9.00 -15.52 18.02
N ARG A 533 10.29 -15.49 17.73
CA ARG A 533 11.20 -14.33 17.94
C ARG A 533 10.94 -13.11 17.05
N ASN A 534 10.07 -13.20 16.05
CA ASN A 534 9.94 -12.18 15.02
C ASN A 534 8.84 -11.13 15.26
N GLN A 535 8.18 -11.14 16.43
CA GLN A 535 7.12 -10.16 16.72
C GLN A 535 7.65 -8.86 17.38
N ASN A 536 8.78 -8.93 18.08
CA ASN A 536 9.34 -7.77 18.79
C ASN A 536 9.97 -6.72 17.86
N ILE A 537 10.25 -7.08 16.61
CA ILE A 537 10.81 -6.14 15.61
C ILE A 537 9.71 -5.24 15.03
N TYR A 538 8.46 -5.68 15.09
CA TYR A 538 7.28 -4.94 14.62
C TYR A 538 6.43 -4.36 15.76
N GLN A 539 6.86 -4.54 17.01
CA GLN A 539 6.30 -3.84 18.15
C GLN A 539 7.30 -2.75 18.50
N ALA A 540 6.92 -1.49 18.30
CA ALA A 540 7.71 -0.35 18.74
C ALA A 540 7.90 -0.42 20.27
N ALA A 541 8.99 -1.05 20.70
CA ALA A 541 9.58 -0.78 22.00
C ALA A 541 10.48 0.44 21.78
N ASP A 542 9.95 1.60 22.11
CA ASP A 542 10.75 2.80 22.31
C ASP A 542 11.60 2.56 23.56
N ASP A 543 12.90 2.30 23.36
CA ASP A 543 13.90 2.50 24.40
C ASP A 543 14.25 3.99 24.43
N GLU A 544 14.21 4.56 25.64
CA GLU A 544 14.42 5.96 26.02
C GLU A 544 15.68 6.64 25.44
#